data_AF-A0A6I4YMZ7-F1
#
_entry.id   AF-A0A6I4YMZ7-F1
#
_cell.length_a   1.000
_cell.length_b   1.000
_cell.length_c   1.000
_cell.angle_alpha   90.00
_cell.angle_beta   90.00
_cell.angle_gamma   90.00
#
_symmetry.space_group_name_H-M   'P 1'
#
loop_
_entity.id
_entity.type
_entity.pdbx_description
1 polymer ?
#
loop_
_entity_poly.entity_id
_entity_poly.type
_entity_poly.pdbx_seq_one_letter_code
_entity_poly.pdbx_strand_id
1 'polypeptide(L)'
;ATAPHADLTAATRDLLFTLYRSSTPDGLSPGELATLLAVSPASVTGSLDRLEMRGLLRRAPDAQDRRAQRIHLTDAGRTLVRDHLPVHLRREEELLSPLSAAERQQLEQLLRRLIAHVETVPL
;
A
#
# COMPACT_ATOMS: atom_id res chain seq x y z
N ALA A 1 -3.81 -4.99 26.67
CA ALA A 1 -4.96 -5.10 25.75
C ALA A 1 -4.42 -5.40 24.37
N THR A 2 -4.71 -6.58 23.83
CA THR A 2 -4.24 -7.00 22.50
C THR A 2 -4.87 -6.07 21.47
N ALA A 3 -4.06 -5.27 20.79
CA ALA A 3 -4.55 -4.30 19.83
C ALA A 3 -5.34 -5.03 18.72
N PRO A 4 -6.47 -4.48 18.22
CA PRO A 4 -7.35 -5.10 17.21
C PRO A 4 -6.70 -5.36 15.83
N HIS A 5 -5.37 -5.32 15.74
CA HIS A 5 -4.55 -5.34 14.53
C HIS A 5 -3.38 -6.32 14.60
N ALA A 6 -3.29 -7.16 15.64
CA ALA A 6 -2.30 -8.24 15.72
C ALA A 6 -2.32 -9.19 14.50
N ASP A 7 -3.40 -9.16 13.71
CA ASP A 7 -3.63 -10.08 12.59
C ASP A 7 -3.49 -9.45 11.18
N LEU A 8 -2.92 -8.24 11.05
CA LEU A 8 -2.57 -7.71 9.72
C LEU A 8 -1.18 -8.22 9.30
N THR A 9 -1.14 -9.04 8.25
CA THR A 9 0.13 -9.41 7.61
C THR A 9 0.77 -8.18 6.95
N ALA A 10 2.09 -8.21 6.75
CA ALA A 10 2.81 -7.14 6.04
C ALA A 10 2.13 -6.79 4.70
N ALA A 11 1.78 -7.80 3.89
CA ALA A 11 1.10 -7.61 2.61
C ALA A 11 -0.25 -6.88 2.73
N THR A 12 -1.12 -7.25 3.69
CA THR A 12 -2.41 -6.57 3.86
C THR A 12 -2.26 -5.14 4.36
N ARG A 13 -1.23 -4.88 5.16
CA ARG A 13 -0.90 -3.55 5.64
C ARG A 13 -0.36 -2.68 4.51
N ASP A 14 0.60 -3.17 3.73
CA ASP A 14 1.20 -2.44 2.61
C ASP A 14 0.13 -2.08 1.56
N LEU A 15 -0.85 -2.97 1.35
CA LEU A 15 -2.02 -2.70 0.50
C LEU A 15 -2.86 -1.55 1.06
N LEU A 16 -3.21 -1.55 2.35
CA LEU A 16 -3.97 -0.47 2.98
C LEU A 16 -3.24 0.88 2.91
N PHE A 17 -1.94 0.90 3.22
CA PHE A 17 -1.12 2.11 3.12
C PHE A 17 -1.01 2.59 1.67
N THR A 18 -0.92 1.67 0.71
CA THR A 18 -0.90 2.00 -0.72
C THR A 18 -2.23 2.58 -1.20
N LEU A 19 -3.36 1.98 -0.82
CA LEU A 19 -4.68 2.55 -1.11
C LEU A 19 -4.86 3.92 -0.47
N TYR A 20 -4.32 4.14 0.73
CA TYR A 20 -4.44 5.43 1.41
C TYR A 20 -3.66 6.53 0.69
N ARG A 21 -2.38 6.29 0.36
CA ARG A 21 -1.50 7.27 -0.30
C ARG A 21 -1.86 7.53 -1.77
N SER A 22 -2.42 6.54 -2.45
CA SER A 22 -2.78 6.59 -3.87
C SER A 22 -4.30 6.65 -4.09
N SER A 23 -5.07 7.01 -3.05
CA SER A 23 -6.52 7.07 -3.16
C SER A 23 -6.95 8.14 -4.17
N THR A 24 -7.82 7.74 -5.09
CA THR A 24 -8.53 8.64 -6.00
C THR A 24 -10.04 8.51 -5.75
N PRO A 25 -10.87 9.48 -6.17
CA PRO A 25 -12.33 9.35 -6.09
C PRO A 25 -12.84 8.07 -6.78
N ASP A 26 -12.20 7.70 -7.90
CA ASP A 26 -12.55 6.52 -8.69
C ASP A 26 -11.98 5.22 -8.10
N GLY A 27 -11.18 5.27 -7.03
CA GLY A 27 -10.54 4.09 -6.42
C GLY A 27 -9.30 3.65 -7.19
N LEU A 28 -8.88 2.40 -7.02
CA LEU A 28 -7.82 1.76 -7.81
C LEU A 28 -8.27 0.38 -8.27
N SER A 29 -7.88 -0.05 -9.46
CA SER A 29 -8.08 -1.42 -9.92
C SER A 29 -7.12 -2.39 -9.22
N PRO A 30 -7.45 -3.70 -9.16
CA PRO A 30 -6.50 -4.71 -8.67
C PRO A 30 -5.17 -4.73 -9.43
N GLY A 31 -5.19 -4.42 -10.73
CA GLY A 31 -3.98 -4.34 -11.56
C GLY A 31 -3.08 -3.17 -11.16
N GLU A 32 -3.65 -1.97 -10.99
CA GLU A 32 -2.90 -0.81 -10.50
C GLU A 32 -2.32 -1.06 -9.10
N LEU A 33 -3.08 -1.71 -8.22
CA LEU A 33 -2.57 -2.11 -6.90
C LEU A 33 -1.40 -3.10 -6.99
N ALA A 34 -1.47 -4.08 -7.88
CA ALA A 34 -0.39 -5.05 -8.09
C ALA A 34 0.88 -4.35 -8.57
N THR A 35 0.75 -3.42 -9.52
CA THR A 35 1.86 -2.58 -10.00
C THR A 35 2.46 -1.73 -8.90
N LEU A 36 1.63 -1.01 -8.13
CA LEU A 36 2.09 -0.13 -7.04
C LEU A 36 2.76 -0.88 -5.88
N LEU A 37 2.40 -2.14 -5.68
CA LEU A 37 2.96 -3.01 -4.64
C LEU A 37 4.13 -3.87 -5.15
N ALA A 38 4.42 -3.84 -6.47
CA ALA A 38 5.41 -4.72 -7.12
C ALA A 38 5.19 -6.22 -6.79
N VAL A 39 3.92 -6.67 -6.82
CA VAL A 39 3.55 -8.08 -6.56
C VAL A 39 2.68 -8.64 -7.68
N SER A 40 2.50 -9.96 -7.70
CA SER A 40 1.59 -10.61 -8.66
C SER A 40 0.12 -10.22 -8.39
N PRO A 41 -0.72 -10.12 -9.44
CA PRO A 41 -2.16 -9.88 -9.27
C PRO A 41 -2.86 -10.89 -8.34
N ALA A 42 -2.43 -12.16 -8.36
CA ALA A 42 -2.96 -13.21 -7.49
C ALA A 42 -2.72 -12.92 -6.00
N SER A 43 -1.55 -12.35 -5.66
CA SER A 43 -1.19 -11.94 -4.29
C SER A 43 -2.07 -10.79 -3.78
N VAL A 44 -2.51 -9.90 -4.69
CA VAL A 44 -3.41 -8.79 -4.38
C VAL A 44 -4.81 -9.29 -4.07
N THR A 45 -5.38 -10.15 -4.90
CA THR A 45 -6.77 -10.64 -4.73
C THR A 45 -7.01 -11.24 -3.35
N GLY A 46 -6.15 -12.15 -2.89
CA GLY A 46 -6.33 -12.76 -1.57
C GLY A 46 -6.18 -11.76 -0.41
N SER A 47 -5.40 -10.69 -0.60
CA SER A 47 -5.28 -9.62 0.39
C SER A 47 -6.52 -8.72 0.38
N LEU A 48 -7.08 -8.44 -0.80
CA LEU A 48 -8.33 -7.72 -0.95
C LEU A 48 -9.50 -8.45 -0.27
N ASP A 49 -9.63 -9.76 -0.47
CA ASP A 49 -10.69 -10.57 0.15
C ASP A 49 -10.64 -10.47 1.68
N ARG A 50 -9.45 -10.62 2.27
CA ARG A 50 -9.25 -10.52 3.73
C ARG A 50 -9.60 -9.14 4.28
N LEU A 51 -9.22 -8.08 3.57
CA LEU A 51 -9.46 -6.70 4.01
C LEU A 51 -10.94 -6.30 3.84
N GLU A 52 -11.60 -6.82 2.80
CA GLU A 52 -13.03 -6.64 2.56
C GLU A 52 -13.89 -7.34 3.61
N MET A 53 -13.56 -8.61 3.94
CA MET A 53 -14.23 -9.34 5.03
C MET A 53 -14.12 -8.61 6.39
N ARG A 54 -13.06 -7.81 6.57
CA ARG A 54 -12.84 -6.99 7.76
C ARG A 54 -13.48 -5.60 7.67
N GLY A 55 -14.16 -5.28 6.58
CA GLY A 55 -14.82 -4.00 6.35
C GLY A 55 -13.86 -2.82 6.19
N LEU A 56 -12.57 -3.07 5.89
CA LEU A 56 -11.55 -2.02 5.76
C LEU A 56 -11.46 -1.45 4.34
N LEU A 57 -11.97 -2.18 3.36
CA LEU A 57 -12.13 -1.73 1.99
C LEU A 57 -13.45 -2.25 1.42
N ARG A 58 -13.83 -1.72 0.25
CA ARG A 58 -14.96 -2.18 -0.55
C ARG A 58 -14.60 -2.22 -2.02
N ARG A 59 -15.21 -3.14 -2.76
CA ARG A 59 -15.20 -3.14 -4.23
C ARG A 59 -16.44 -2.45 -4.78
N ALA A 60 -16.26 -1.72 -5.86
CA ALA A 60 -17.35 -1.15 -6.65
C ALA A 60 -17.12 -1.46 -8.13
N PRO A 61 -18.17 -1.62 -8.94
CA PRO A 61 -18.02 -1.69 -10.39
C PRO A 61 -17.33 -0.42 -10.91
N ASP A 62 -16.47 -0.57 -11.90
CA ASP A 62 -15.94 0.57 -12.62
C ASP A 62 -17.06 1.28 -13.42
N ALA A 63 -17.02 2.62 -13.42
CA ALA A 63 -18.07 3.43 -14.05
C ALA A 63 -18.06 3.32 -15.59
N GLN A 64 -16.91 3.02 -16.19
CA GLN A 64 -16.71 2.89 -17.63
C GLN A 64 -16.77 1.43 -18.08
N ASP A 65 -16.37 0.47 -17.24
CA ASP A 65 -16.48 -0.97 -17.52
C ASP A 65 -17.04 -1.77 -16.33
N ARG A 66 -18.31 -2.18 -16.41
CA ARG A 66 -18.97 -2.95 -15.34
C ARG A 66 -18.31 -4.32 -15.06
N ARG A 67 -17.46 -4.82 -15.96
CA ARG A 67 -16.68 -6.05 -15.74
C ARG A 67 -15.44 -5.81 -14.89
N ALA A 68 -14.96 -4.56 -14.83
CA ALA A 68 -13.87 -4.15 -13.98
C ALA A 68 -14.37 -3.76 -12.57
N GLN A 69 -13.45 -3.82 -11.60
CA GLN A 69 -13.70 -3.47 -10.20
C GLN A 69 -12.72 -2.39 -9.76
N ARG A 70 -13.23 -1.47 -8.93
CA ARG A 70 -12.48 -0.41 -8.26
C ARG A 70 -12.49 -0.66 -6.76
N ILE A 71 -11.32 -0.54 -6.16
CA ILE A 71 -11.08 -0.76 -4.74
C ILE A 71 -11.03 0.59 -4.05
N HIS A 72 -11.81 0.72 -2.98
CA HIS A 72 -11.84 1.93 -2.16
C HIS A 72 -11.65 1.57 -0.70
N LEU A 73 -10.93 2.41 0.05
CA LEU A 73 -10.99 2.34 1.51
C LEU A 73 -12.39 2.70 1.99
N THR A 74 -12.83 2.01 3.05
CA THR A 74 -13.95 2.48 3.88
C THR A 74 -13.44 3.54 4.86
N ASP A 75 -14.35 4.18 5.59
CA ASP A 75 -13.96 5.12 6.65
C ASP A 75 -13.24 4.41 7.80
N ALA A 76 -13.61 3.15 8.08
CA ALA A 76 -12.89 2.29 9.02
C ALA A 76 -11.46 2.01 8.52
N GLY A 77 -11.29 1.70 7.24
CA GLY A 77 -9.96 1.51 6.63
C GLY A 77 -9.09 2.77 6.69
N ARG A 78 -9.66 3.93 6.35
CA ARG A 78 -8.97 5.23 6.44
C ARG A 78 -8.54 5.55 7.87
N THR A 79 -9.44 5.35 8.83
CA THR A 79 -9.17 5.60 10.25
C THR A 79 -8.05 4.70 10.74
N LEU A 80 -8.12 3.40 10.41
CA LEU A 80 -7.09 2.44 10.76
C LEU A 80 -5.71 2.87 10.23
N VAL A 81 -5.59 3.23 8.95
CA VAL A 81 -4.30 3.69 8.40
C VAL A 81 -3.80 4.93 9.13
N ARG A 82 -4.66 5.93 9.36
CA ARG A 82 -4.29 7.16 10.06
C ARG A 82 -3.77 6.91 11.47
N ASP A 83 -4.42 6.03 12.22
CA ASP A 83 -4.05 5.72 13.60
C ASP A 83 -2.70 4.97 13.68
N HIS A 84 -2.37 4.20 12.63
CA HIS A 84 -1.12 3.43 12.56
C HIS A 84 0.03 4.14 11.87
N LEU A 85 -0.24 5.19 11.09
CA LEU A 85 0.78 5.94 10.36
C LEU A 85 1.93 6.43 11.28
N PRO A 86 1.67 6.97 12.49
CA PRO A 86 2.77 7.39 13.38
C PRO A 86 3.65 6.23 13.86
N VAL A 87 3.07 5.04 14.10
CA VAL A 87 3.84 3.84 14.48
C VAL A 87 4.68 3.36 13.31
N HIS A 88 4.12 3.41 12.10
CA HIS A 88 4.83 3.03 10.88
C HIS A 88 6.02 3.94 10.61
N LEU A 89 5.81 5.25 10.68
CA LEU A 89 6.86 6.25 10.47
C LEU A 89 7.97 6.15 11.52
N ARG A 90 7.63 5.85 12.78
CA ARG A 90 8.67 5.61 13.81
C ARG A 90 9.58 4.44 13.47
N ARG A 91 9.02 3.33 12.95
CA ARG A 91 9.83 2.18 12.55
C ARG A 91 10.72 2.49 11.35
N GLU A 92 10.22 3.27 10.40
CA GLU A 92 11.03 3.73 9.27
C GLU A 92 12.17 4.65 9.72
N GLU A 93 11.88 5.56 10.66
CA GLU A 93 12.87 6.44 11.25
C GLU A 93 13.93 5.66 12.05
N GLU A 94 13.53 4.63 12.79
CA GLU A 94 14.45 3.72 13.48
C GLU A 94 15.36 2.96 12.50
N LEU A 95 14.79 2.46 11.39
CA LEU A 95 15.55 1.77 10.34
C LEU A 95 16.61 2.67 9.70
N LEU A 96 16.29 3.95 9.51
CA LEU A 96 17.18 4.95 8.92
C LEU A 96 18.04 5.68 9.97
N SER A 97 17.83 5.42 11.27
CA SER A 97 18.54 6.08 12.37
C SER A 97 20.08 5.97 12.31
N PRO A 98 20.69 4.91 11.75
CA PRO A 98 22.14 4.85 11.61
C PRO A 98 22.72 5.80 10.54
N LEU A 99 21.88 6.35 9.66
CA LEU A 99 22.31 7.19 8.53
C LEU A 99 22.17 8.67 8.90
N SER A 100 23.25 9.43 8.68
CA SER A 100 23.24 10.90 8.71
C SER A 100 22.33 11.49 7.62
N ALA A 101 21.98 12.76 7.74
CA ALA A 101 21.16 13.45 6.74
C ALA A 101 21.78 13.38 5.32
N ALA A 102 23.10 13.50 5.21
CA ALA A 102 23.82 13.40 3.94
C ALA A 102 23.75 11.98 3.35
N GLU A 103 23.92 10.95 4.18
CA GLU A 103 23.80 9.55 3.76
C GLU A 103 22.38 9.19 3.35
N ARG A 104 21.36 9.72 4.03
CA ARG A 104 19.95 9.54 3.64
C ARG A 104 19.67 10.17 2.28
N GLN A 105 20.19 11.37 2.03
CA GLN A 105 20.07 12.02 0.72
C GLN A 105 20.78 11.21 -0.38
N GLN A 106 21.96 10.66 -0.09
CA GLN A 106 22.68 9.79 -1.01
C GLN A 106 21.91 8.49 -1.29
N LEU A 107 21.35 7.86 -0.26
CA LEU A 107 20.52 6.66 -0.39
C LEU A 107 19.30 6.94 -1.28
N GLU A 108 18.60 8.05 -1.05
CA GLU A 108 17.45 8.46 -1.87
C GLU A 108 17.83 8.58 -3.35
N GLN A 109 18.95 9.25 -3.65
CA GLN A 109 19.44 9.40 -5.02
C GLN A 109 19.77 8.06 -5.68
N LEU A 110 20.40 7.13 -4.95
CA LEU A 110 20.71 5.80 -5.46
C LEU A 110 19.44 4.97 -5.72
N LEU A 111 18.48 5.00 -4.79
CA LEU A 111 17.20 4.30 -4.96
C LEU A 111 16.41 4.83 -6.15
N ARG A 112 16.33 6.16 -6.33
CA ARG A 112 15.67 6.77 -7.51
C ARG A 112 16.28 6.30 -8.82
N ARG A 113 17.62 6.23 -8.90
CA ARG A 113 18.34 5.74 -10.08
C ARG A 113 18.03 4.27 -10.36
N LEU A 114 17.97 3.44 -9.32
CA LEU A 114 17.62 2.02 -9.46
C LEU A 114 16.18 1.82 -9.92
N ILE A 115 15.22 2.54 -9.32
CA ILE A 115 13.80 2.48 -9.70
C ILE A 115 13.64 2.86 -11.18
N ALA A 116 14.22 3.98 -11.61
CA ALA A 116 14.17 4.42 -13.00
C ALA A 116 14.79 3.39 -13.96
N HIS A 117 15.81 2.65 -13.52
CA HIS A 117 16.42 1.60 -14.34
C HIS A 117 15.54 0.35 -14.43
N VAL A 118 14.97 -0.09 -13.30
CA VAL A 118 14.07 -1.26 -13.25
C VAL A 118 12.81 -1.04 -14.09
N GLU A 119 12.29 0.18 -14.14
CA GLU A 119 11.17 0.51 -15.04
C GLU A 119 11.53 0.36 -16.53
N THR A 120 12.82 0.46 -16.89
CA THR A 120 13.30 0.34 -18.28
C THR A 120 13.81 -1.05 -18.65
N VAL A 121 14.05 -1.92 -17.67
CA VAL A 121 14.56 -3.28 -17.88
C VAL A 121 13.47 -4.27 -17.44
N PRO A 122 12.83 -4.99 -18.38
CA PRO A 122 11.88 -6.03 -17.99
C PRO A 122 12.65 -7.14 -17.24
N LEU A 123 12.27 -7.37 -15.98
CA LEU A 123 12.71 -8.50 -15.18
C LEU A 123 12.05 -9.80 -15.66
#